data_AF-A0A962E1M0-F1
#
_entry.id   AF-A0A962E1M0-F1
#
_cell.length_a   1.000
_cell.length_b   1.000
_cell.length_c   1.000
_cell.angle_alpha   90.00
_cell.angle_beta   90.00
_cell.angle_gamma   90.00
#
_symmetry.space_group_name_H-M   'P 1'
#
loop_
_entity.id
_entity.type
_entity.pdbx_description
1 polymer ?
#
loop_
_entity_poly.entity_id
_entity_poly.type
_entity_poly.pdbx_seq_one_letter_code
_entity_poly.pdbx_strand_id
1 'polypeptide(L)'
;MFESAEIGHKISKSEYRKQEPALREQLLEAQAQLKEQARFPLLILIGGVDGAGKGETVNLLNEWMDPRHIHTCAFGAPTDEEAQRPPMWRYWRALPPKGKIGILFGSWYTQPILDRAYKRSRPADLVAAIEQI
;
A
#
# COMPACT_ATOMS: atom_id res chain seq x y z
N MET A 1 -8.59 -14.72 -11.36
CA MET A 1 -8.12 -13.62 -10.49
C MET A 1 -7.46 -12.49 -11.30
N PHE A 2 -6.53 -12.77 -12.23
CA PHE A 2 -6.04 -11.76 -13.20
C PHE A 2 -7.07 -11.33 -14.25
N GLU A 3 -8.05 -12.19 -14.55
CA GLU A 3 -9.14 -11.86 -15.47
C GLU A 3 -9.84 -10.56 -15.08
N SER A 4 -10.04 -10.26 -13.79
CA SER A 4 -10.68 -9.00 -13.35
C SER A 4 -9.88 -7.74 -13.71
N ALA A 5 -8.56 -7.83 -13.83
CA ALA A 5 -7.72 -6.72 -14.31
C ALA A 5 -7.85 -6.52 -15.83
N GLU A 6 -8.21 -7.57 -16.57
CA GLU A 6 -8.47 -7.53 -18.01
C GLU A 6 -9.90 -7.10 -18.35
N ILE A 7 -10.85 -7.14 -17.40
CA ILE A 7 -12.26 -6.75 -17.61
C ILE A 7 -12.40 -5.26 -18.01
N GLY A 8 -11.36 -4.44 -17.86
CA GLY A 8 -11.36 -3.07 -18.39
C GLY A 8 -12.48 -2.22 -17.78
N HIS A 9 -12.79 -2.43 -16.49
CA HIS A 9 -13.76 -1.64 -15.75
C HIS A 9 -13.39 -0.16 -15.86
N LYS A 10 -14.20 0.58 -16.61
CA LYS A 10 -14.07 2.02 -16.80
C LYS A 10 -15.35 2.68 -16.34
N ILE A 11 -15.21 3.73 -15.55
CA ILE A 11 -16.30 4.63 -15.20
C ILE A 11 -16.18 5.88 -16.07
N SER A 12 -17.32 6.45 -16.46
CA SER A 12 -17.31 7.73 -17.19
C SER A 12 -16.87 8.85 -16.24
N LYS A 13 -16.27 9.91 -16.79
CA LYS A 13 -15.89 11.09 -15.98
C LYS A 13 -17.10 11.73 -15.27
N SER A 14 -18.28 11.69 -15.88
CA SER A 14 -19.50 12.21 -15.28
C SER A 14 -19.94 11.38 -14.08
N GLU A 15 -19.84 10.05 -14.18
CA GLU A 15 -20.23 9.17 -13.09
C GLU A 15 -19.23 9.25 -11.93
N TYR A 16 -17.93 9.30 -12.23
CA TYR A 16 -16.90 9.54 -11.23
C TYR A 16 -17.16 10.81 -10.42
N ARG A 17 -17.36 11.95 -11.11
CA ARG A 17 -17.63 13.25 -10.46
C ARG A 17 -18.91 13.27 -9.63
N LYS A 18 -19.87 12.41 -9.97
CA LYS A 18 -21.12 12.27 -9.23
C LYS A 18 -20.92 11.49 -7.91
N GLN A 19 -20.07 10.47 -7.92
CA GLN A 19 -19.82 9.62 -6.74
C GLN A 19 -18.70 10.15 -5.84
N GLU A 20 -17.71 10.84 -6.41
CA GLU A 20 -16.51 11.34 -5.73
C GLU A 20 -16.80 12.11 -4.43
N PRO A 21 -17.74 13.09 -4.37
CA PRO A 21 -17.97 13.85 -3.15
C PRO A 21 -18.40 12.99 -1.96
N ALA A 22 -19.32 12.05 -2.20
CA ALA A 22 -19.83 11.16 -1.15
C ALA A 22 -18.76 10.17 -0.66
N LEU A 23 -17.96 9.62 -1.57
CA LEU A 23 -16.85 8.73 -1.21
C LEU A 23 -15.76 9.46 -0.43
N ARG A 24 -15.43 10.70 -0.82
CA ARG A 24 -14.46 11.53 -0.11
C ARG A 24 -14.93 11.86 1.30
N GLU A 25 -16.20 12.21 1.48
CA GLU A 25 -16.79 12.47 2.80
C GLU A 25 -16.71 11.23 3.70
N GLN A 26 -17.14 10.06 3.20
CA GLN A 26 -17.06 8.80 3.93
C GLN A 26 -15.62 8.43 4.32
N LEU A 27 -14.65 8.71 3.46
CA LEU A 27 -13.25 8.44 3.74
C LEU A 27 -12.69 9.35 4.85
N LEU A 28 -13.09 10.63 4.87
CA LEU A 28 -12.75 11.57 5.94
C LEU A 28 -13.39 11.17 7.26
N GLU A 29 -14.66 10.76 7.24
CA GLU A 29 -15.36 10.27 8.43
C GLU A 29 -14.68 9.01 8.98
N ALA A 30 -14.32 8.05 8.12
CA ALA A 30 -13.58 6.85 8.52
C ALA A 30 -12.21 7.21 9.13
N GLN A 31 -11.50 8.20 8.58
CA GLN A 31 -10.24 8.69 9.14
C GLN A 31 -10.44 9.31 10.54
N ALA A 32 -11.49 10.12 10.71
CA ALA A 32 -11.83 10.75 11.98
C ALA A 32 -12.16 9.68 13.03
N GLN A 33 -12.98 8.69 12.69
CA GLN A 33 -13.33 7.58 13.57
C GLN A 33 -12.09 6.75 13.96
N LEU A 34 -11.21 6.42 13.00
CA LEU A 34 -9.96 5.71 13.28
C LEU A 34 -9.10 6.47 14.30
N LYS A 35 -8.97 7.78 14.11
CA LYS A 35 -8.20 8.67 14.98
C LYS A 35 -8.81 8.77 16.38
N GLU A 36 -10.12 9.02 16.48
CA GLU A 36 -10.81 9.20 17.76
C GLU A 36 -10.81 7.93 18.60
N GLN A 37 -11.09 6.79 17.97
CA GLN A 37 -11.16 5.53 18.68
C GLN A 37 -9.77 5.00 19.05
N ALA A 38 -8.76 5.25 18.20
CA ALA A 38 -7.37 4.81 18.38
C ALA A 38 -7.23 3.34 18.81
N ARG A 39 -8.14 2.47 18.35
CA ARG A 39 -8.18 1.05 18.75
C ARG A 39 -7.05 0.25 18.10
N PHE A 40 -6.77 0.55 16.83
CA PHE A 40 -5.79 -0.12 15.99
C PHE A 40 -5.10 0.88 15.02
N PRO A 41 -3.92 0.52 14.49
CA PRO A 41 -3.32 1.22 13.34
C PRO A 41 -3.89 0.70 12.01
N LEU A 42 -3.96 1.54 10.99
CA LEU A 42 -4.31 1.12 9.63
C LEU A 42 -3.06 1.10 8.74
N LEU A 43 -2.81 -0.02 8.07
CA LEU A 43 -1.73 -0.15 7.09
C LEU A 43 -2.31 -0.42 5.70
N ILE A 44 -1.92 0.39 4.73
CA ILE A 44 -2.31 0.28 3.32
C ILE A 44 -1.07 -0.08 2.52
N LEU A 45 -1.04 -1.27 1.93
CA LEU A 45 0.05 -1.72 1.07
C LEU A 45 -0.28 -1.40 -0.39
N ILE A 46 0.57 -0.62 -1.04
CA ILE A 46 0.40 -0.24 -2.44
C ILE A 46 1.33 -1.09 -3.30
N GLY A 47 0.75 -2.12 -3.89
CA GLY A 47 1.42 -3.04 -4.82
C GLY A 47 0.90 -2.91 -6.25
N GLY A 48 1.60 -3.53 -7.20
CA GLY A 48 1.22 -3.55 -8.62
C GLY A 48 2.41 -3.34 -9.55
N VAL A 49 2.19 -3.57 -10.84
CA VAL A 49 3.21 -3.36 -11.89
C VAL A 49 3.49 -1.87 -12.11
N ASP A 50 4.60 -1.56 -12.78
CA ASP A 50 4.92 -0.19 -13.15
C ASP A 50 3.91 0.34 -14.17
N GLY A 51 3.53 1.61 -14.01
CA GLY A 51 2.46 2.23 -14.81
C GLY A 51 1.04 1.90 -14.36
N ALA A 52 0.83 1.10 -13.31
CA ALA A 52 -0.51 0.74 -12.82
C ALA A 52 -1.26 1.86 -12.06
N GLY A 53 -0.73 3.09 -12.01
CA GLY A 53 -1.38 4.21 -11.31
C GLY A 53 -1.15 4.29 -9.79
N LYS A 54 -0.27 3.45 -9.23
CA LYS A 54 0.06 3.42 -7.79
C LYS A 54 0.34 4.80 -7.19
N GLY A 55 1.15 5.61 -7.87
CA GLY A 55 1.51 6.97 -7.47
C GLY A 55 0.30 7.90 -7.39
N GLU A 56 -0.52 7.89 -8.45
CA GLU A 56 -1.74 8.70 -8.55
C GLU A 56 -2.74 8.32 -7.46
N THR A 57 -2.91 7.02 -7.18
CA THR A 57 -3.79 6.56 -6.09
C THR A 57 -3.34 7.08 -4.72
N VAL A 58 -2.05 7.08 -4.42
CA VAL A 58 -1.58 7.58 -3.11
C VAL A 58 -1.67 9.10 -3.02
N ASN A 59 -1.40 9.81 -4.12
CA ASN A 59 -1.62 11.26 -4.15
C ASN A 59 -3.09 11.59 -3.91
N LEU A 60 -4.01 10.88 -4.56
CA LEU A 60 -5.45 11.03 -4.35
C LEU A 60 -5.83 10.84 -2.88
N LEU A 61 -5.32 9.78 -2.23
CA LEU A 61 -5.57 9.55 -0.80
C LEU A 61 -5.05 10.69 0.08
N ASN A 62 -3.84 11.20 -0.20
CA ASN A 62 -3.27 12.33 0.54
C ASN A 62 -4.01 13.65 0.27
N GLU A 63 -4.61 13.84 -0.91
CA GLU A 63 -5.43 15.01 -1.23
C GLU A 63 -6.82 14.95 -0.60
N TRP A 64 -7.39 13.74 -0.49
CA TRP A 64 -8.75 13.55 0.01
C TRP A 64 -8.83 13.56 1.52
N MET A 65 -7.80 13.04 2.19
CA MET A 65 -7.75 12.84 3.64
C MET A 65 -6.84 13.88 4.33
N ASP A 66 -6.88 13.95 5.66
CA ASP A 66 -5.94 14.79 6.41
C ASP A 66 -4.52 14.17 6.41
N PRO A 67 -3.53 14.78 5.73
CA PRO A 67 -2.19 14.22 5.61
C PRO A 67 -1.43 14.18 6.95
N ARG A 68 -1.83 14.96 7.96
CA ARG A 68 -1.21 14.94 9.31
C ARG A 68 -1.45 13.63 10.05
N HIS A 69 -2.33 12.78 9.53
CA HIS A 69 -2.70 11.50 10.11
C HIS A 69 -2.29 10.31 9.22
N ILE A 70 -1.58 10.61 8.13
CA ILE A 70 -1.05 9.64 7.19
C ILE A 70 0.48 9.72 7.21
N HIS A 71 1.12 8.55 7.28
CA HIS A 71 2.55 8.41 7.07
C HIS A 71 2.78 7.58 5.81
N THR A 72 3.32 8.19 4.76
CA THR A 72 3.66 7.49 3.52
C THR A 72 5.14 7.13 3.53
N CYS A 73 5.47 5.87 3.33
CA CYS A 73 6.84 5.36 3.25
C CYS A 73 7.03 4.57 1.96
N ALA A 74 8.15 4.79 1.27
CA ALA A 74 8.50 4.08 0.05
C ALA A 74 9.79 3.30 0.25
N PHE A 75 9.74 2.01 -0.05
CA PHE A 75 10.86 1.10 0.08
C PHE A 75 11.52 0.86 -1.28
N GLY A 76 12.76 1.33 -1.40
CA GLY A 76 13.68 0.95 -2.47
C GLY A 76 14.56 -0.23 -2.07
N ALA A 77 15.72 -0.31 -2.73
CA ALA A 77 16.79 -1.21 -2.30
C ALA A 77 17.11 -0.99 -0.80
N PRO A 78 17.40 -2.04 -0.02
CA PRO A 78 17.83 -1.88 1.37
C PRO A 78 19.08 -1.01 1.45
N THR A 79 19.14 -0.11 2.42
CA THR A 79 20.35 0.62 2.78
C THR A 79 21.37 -0.31 3.45
N ASP A 80 22.62 0.14 3.59
CA ASP A 80 23.67 -0.62 4.27
C ASP A 80 23.30 -0.99 5.72
N GLU A 81 22.57 -0.12 6.42
CA GLU A 81 22.05 -0.43 7.75
C GLU A 81 20.96 -1.49 7.67
N GLU A 82 19.99 -1.32 6.78
CA GLU A 82 18.87 -2.26 6.63
C GLU A 82 19.37 -3.66 6.23
N ALA A 83 20.42 -3.74 5.39
CA ALA A 83 21.04 -4.99 4.96
C ALA A 83 21.74 -5.74 6.10
N GLN A 84 22.12 -5.06 7.19
CA GLN A 84 22.69 -5.66 8.40
C GLN A 84 21.63 -6.07 9.43
N ARG A 85 20.34 -5.91 9.12
CA ARG A 85 19.21 -6.27 9.99
C ARG A 85 18.42 -7.43 9.38
N PRO A 86 17.58 -8.13 10.19
CA PRO A 86 16.62 -9.08 9.64
C PRO A 86 15.70 -8.41 8.60
N PRO A 87 15.31 -9.09 7.50
CA PRO A 87 14.59 -8.47 6.38
C PRO A 87 13.33 -7.69 6.79
N MET A 88 12.58 -8.20 7.78
CA MET A 88 11.34 -7.56 8.24
C MET A 88 11.57 -6.27 9.03
N TRP A 89 12.77 -6.04 9.57
CA TRP A 89 13.07 -4.94 10.47
C TRP A 89 12.67 -3.58 9.90
N ARG A 90 12.97 -3.32 8.62
CA ARG A 90 12.66 -2.03 7.97
C ARG A 90 11.15 -1.76 7.91
N TYR A 91 10.34 -2.81 7.74
CA TYR A 91 8.88 -2.70 7.68
C TYR A 91 8.30 -2.49 9.08
N TRP A 92 8.82 -3.20 10.09
CA TRP A 92 8.45 -2.99 11.49
C TRP A 92 8.70 -1.54 11.93
N ARG A 93 9.81 -0.95 11.49
CA ARG A 93 10.18 0.44 11.78
C ARG A 93 9.23 1.47 11.14
N ALA A 94 8.53 1.10 10.07
CA ALA A 94 7.60 1.97 9.35
C ALA A 94 6.14 1.80 9.80
N LEU A 95 5.85 0.90 10.74
CA LEU A 95 4.48 0.69 11.20
C LEU A 95 3.94 1.96 11.89
N PRO A 96 2.71 2.39 11.52
CA PRO A 96 2.09 3.55 12.15
C PRO A 96 1.61 3.20 13.58
N PRO A 97 1.55 4.18 14.48
CA PRO A 97 0.92 3.98 15.78
C PRO A 97 -0.60 3.88 15.65
N LYS A 98 -1.28 3.46 16.72
CA LYS A 98 -2.75 3.37 16.74
C LYS A 98 -3.41 4.71 16.38
N GLY A 99 -4.52 4.63 15.64
CA GLY A 99 -5.26 5.80 15.17
C GLY A 99 -4.58 6.58 14.03
N LYS A 100 -3.48 6.05 13.48
CA LYS A 100 -2.80 6.60 12.31
C LYS A 100 -2.83 5.61 11.14
N ILE A 101 -2.61 6.16 9.96
CA ILE A 101 -2.58 5.42 8.70
C ILE A 101 -1.15 5.39 8.19
N GLY A 102 -0.66 4.21 7.83
CA GLY A 102 0.60 4.01 7.12
C GLY A 102 0.31 3.59 5.69
N ILE A 103 0.86 4.30 4.70
CA ILE A 103 0.80 3.92 3.29
C ILE A 103 2.18 3.48 2.87
N LEU A 104 2.33 2.20 2.50
CA LEU A 104 3.62 1.62 2.11
C LEU A 104 3.69 1.41 0.59
N PHE A 105 4.60 2.14 -0.06
CA PHE A 105 5.05 1.87 -1.42
C PHE A 105 6.12 0.80 -1.39
N GLY A 106 5.77 -0.37 -1.91
CA GLY A 106 6.55 -1.57 -1.65
C GLY A 106 6.25 -2.14 -0.27
N SER A 107 6.48 -3.43 -0.12
CA SER A 107 6.23 -4.18 1.11
C SER A 107 7.13 -5.41 1.13
N TRP A 108 7.01 -6.20 2.19
CA TRP A 108 7.65 -7.51 2.29
C TRP A 108 7.26 -8.48 1.15
N TYR A 109 6.13 -8.24 0.46
CA TYR A 109 5.75 -9.01 -0.74
C TYR A 109 6.48 -8.57 -2.01
N THR A 110 7.00 -7.35 -2.06
CA THR A 110 7.49 -6.75 -3.30
C THR A 110 8.69 -7.49 -3.86
N GLN A 111 9.72 -7.70 -3.06
CA GLN A 111 10.95 -8.32 -3.55
C GLN A 111 10.75 -9.79 -3.97
N PRO A 112 10.08 -10.66 -3.18
CA PRO A 112 9.80 -12.03 -3.61
C PRO A 112 9.00 -12.10 -4.92
N ILE A 113 7.99 -11.24 -5.10
CA ILE A 113 7.19 -11.18 -6.32
C ILE A 113 8.05 -10.75 -7.52
N LEU A 114 8.88 -9.70 -7.35
CA LEU A 114 9.76 -9.22 -8.41
C LEU A 114 10.81 -10.26 -8.79
N ASP A 115 11.44 -10.92 -7.81
CA ASP A 115 12.44 -11.96 -8.08
C ASP A 115 11.82 -13.14 -8.81
N ARG A 116 10.57 -13.52 -8.47
CA ARG A 116 9.84 -14.54 -9.21
C ARG A 116 9.52 -14.11 -10.63
N ALA A 117 9.10 -12.87 -10.84
CA ALA A 117 8.74 -12.31 -12.14
C ALA A 117 9.96 -12.21 -13.07
N TYR A 118 11.09 -11.74 -12.54
CA TYR A 118 12.35 -11.61 -13.27
C TYR A 118 13.19 -12.90 -13.31
N LYS A 119 12.64 -14.03 -12.86
CA LYS A 119 13.31 -15.35 -12.85
C LYS A 119 14.64 -15.36 -12.08
N ARG A 120 14.74 -14.55 -11.02
CA ARG A 120 15.87 -14.51 -10.08
C ARG A 120 15.72 -15.51 -8.94
N SER A 121 14.51 -16.03 -8.72
CA SER A 121 14.20 -17.04 -7.71
C SER A 121 13.37 -18.19 -8.29
N ARG A 122 13.41 -19.35 -7.64
CA ARG A 122 12.58 -20.52 -8.00
C ARG A 122 11.18 -20.34 -7.42
N PRO A 123 10.16 -21.03 -7.96
CA PRO A 123 8.81 -20.98 -7.40
C PRO A 123 8.74 -21.33 -5.91
N ALA A 124 9.53 -22.32 -5.46
CA ALA A 124 9.59 -22.71 -4.05
C ALA A 124 10.13 -21.59 -3.14
N ASP A 125 11.05 -20.76 -3.64
CA ASP A 125 11.64 -19.67 -2.86
C ASP A 125 10.59 -18.56 -2.61
N LEU A 126 9.70 -18.29 -3.58
CA LEU A 126 8.56 -17.38 -3.38
C LEU A 126 7.59 -17.91 -2.32
N VAL A 127 7.24 -19.20 -2.37
CA VAL A 127 6.34 -19.82 -1.38
C VAL A 127 6.95 -19.71 0.01
N ALA A 128 8.22 -20.09 0.17
CA ALA A 128 8.91 -20.00 1.45
C ALA A 128 8.99 -18.55 1.96
N ALA A 129 9.22 -17.57 1.09
CA ALA A 129 9.22 -16.16 1.48
C ALA A 129 7.83 -15.66 1.92
N ILE A 130 6.75 -16.15 1.30
CA ILE A 130 5.38 -15.83 1.68
C ILE A 130 5.03 -16.44 3.05
N GLU A 131 5.48 -17.67 3.31
CA GLU A 131 5.23 -18.38 4.57
C GLU A 131 5.99 -17.79 5.77
N GLN A 132 7.03 -16.99 5.54
CA GLN A 132 7.83 -16.35 6.58
C GLN A 132 7.30 -14.97 7.03
N ILE A 133 6.23 -14.48 6.39
CA ILE A 133 5.55 -13.21 6.73
C ILE A 133 4.48 -13.47 7.79
#